data_AF-A0A2N1VFL2-F1
#
_entry.id   AF-A0A2N1VFL2-F1
#
_cell.length_a   1.000
_cell.length_b   1.000
_cell.length_c   1.000
_cell.angle_alpha   90.00
_cell.angle_beta   90.00
_cell.angle_gamma   90.00
#
_symmetry.space_group_name_H-M   'P 1'
#
loop_
_entity.id
_entity.type
_entity.pdbx_description
1 polymer ?
#
loop_
_entity_poly.entity_id
_entity_poly.type
_entity_poly.pdbx_seq_one_letter_code
_entity_poly.pdbx_strand_id
1 'polypeptide(L)'
;MDKKMIEIKITIDSALAILLERMNMELKIRQRDLIIPKGLKLENLPHRQLMPIVEASIFDTVFLLPPELVIRETNLINIITGTVRALSRIVSQDEFRSFSSQRTSRIIQPIVNHLQIQIENKNFQFN
;
A
#
# COMPACT_ATOMS: atom_id res chain seq x y z
N MET A 1 -20.76 -3.71 -22.89
CA MET A 1 -20.07 -2.43 -22.64
C MET A 1 -18.71 -2.76 -22.06
N ASP A 2 -17.63 -2.50 -22.79
CA ASP A 2 -16.27 -2.64 -22.24
C ASP A 2 -16.12 -1.67 -21.08
N LYS A 3 -15.93 -2.19 -19.86
CA LYS A 3 -15.53 -1.37 -18.72
C LYS A 3 -14.15 -0.83 -19.03
N LYS A 4 -14.06 0.45 -19.40
CA LYS A 4 -12.77 1.11 -19.61
C LYS A 4 -12.00 1.13 -18.29
N MET A 5 -10.89 0.41 -18.24
CA MET A 5 -9.94 0.43 -17.11
C MET A 5 -9.50 1.87 -16.84
N ILE A 6 -9.48 2.28 -15.57
CA ILE A 6 -8.92 3.59 -15.19
C ILE A 6 -7.41 3.41 -15.00
N GLU A 7 -6.62 4.13 -15.81
CA GLU A 7 -5.17 4.11 -15.70
C GLU A 7 -4.69 5.22 -14.77
N ILE A 8 -4.10 4.84 -13.64
CA ILE A 8 -3.45 5.78 -12.72
C ILE A 8 -2.08 6.11 -13.33
N LYS A 9 -1.90 7.40 -13.67
CA LYS A 9 -0.68 7.92 -14.29
C LYS A 9 0.31 8.38 -13.24
N ILE A 10 0.99 7.43 -12.59
CA ILE A 10 2.09 7.69 -11.65
C ILE A 10 3.28 6.80 -12.00
N THR A 11 4.49 7.35 -11.89
CA THR A 11 5.71 6.55 -12.06
C THR A 11 5.98 5.70 -10.82
N ILE A 12 6.72 4.61 -10.99
CA ILE A 12 7.13 3.77 -9.86
C ILE A 12 7.98 4.57 -8.87
N ASP A 13 8.82 5.49 -9.34
CA ASP A 13 9.67 6.31 -8.47
C ASP A 13 8.85 7.30 -7.63
N SER A 14 7.83 7.93 -8.21
CA SER A 14 6.91 8.80 -7.45
C SER A 14 6.10 8.00 -6.43
N ALA A 15 5.60 6.83 -6.82
CA ALA A 15 4.90 5.94 -5.90
C ALA A 15 5.83 5.43 -4.77
N LEU A 16 7.11 5.19 -5.07
CA LEU A 16 8.12 4.79 -4.10
C LEU A 16 8.40 5.89 -3.08
N ALA A 17 8.50 7.15 -3.52
CA ALA A 17 8.65 8.28 -2.61
C ALA A 17 7.48 8.39 -1.63
N ILE A 18 6.24 8.24 -2.11
CA ILE A 18 5.02 8.24 -1.27
C ILE A 18 5.05 7.08 -0.28
N LEU A 19 5.39 5.87 -0.74
CA LEU A 19 5.47 4.69 0.13
C LEU A 19 6.54 4.87 1.22
N LEU A 20 7.72 5.39 0.86
CA LEU A 20 8.80 5.64 1.82
C LEU A 20 8.41 6.69 2.86
N GLU A 21 7.69 7.73 2.48
CA GLU A 21 7.18 8.72 3.43
C GLU A 21 6.26 8.05 4.45
N ARG A 22 5.32 7.23 4.00
CA ARG A 22 4.39 6.48 4.86
C ARG A 22 5.11 5.47 5.75
N MET A 23 6.09 4.75 5.21
CA MET A 23 6.92 3.82 5.98
C MET A 23 7.69 4.52 7.08
N ASN A 24 8.21 5.73 6.83
CA ASN A 24 8.90 6.52 7.85
C ASN A 24 7.94 7.03 8.93
N MET A 25 6.70 7.40 8.58
CA MET A 25 5.69 7.76 9.57
C MET A 25 5.32 6.56 10.45
N GLU A 26 5.07 5.41 9.85
CA GLU A 26 4.75 4.18 10.56
C GLU A 26 5.90 3.71 11.46
N LEU A 27 7.15 3.82 11.00
CA LEU A 27 8.33 3.55 11.83
C LEU A 27 8.37 4.45 13.07
N LYS A 28 8.11 5.75 12.92
CA LYS A 28 8.06 6.70 14.05
C LYS A 28 6.96 6.32 15.04
N ILE A 29 5.79 5.90 14.56
CA ILE A 29 4.69 5.43 15.40
C ILE A 29 5.13 4.19 16.20
N ARG A 30 5.68 3.17 15.54
CA ARG A 30 6.17 1.96 16.21
C ARG A 30 7.30 2.21 17.19
N GLN A 31 8.15 3.20 16.93
CA GLN A 31 9.21 3.62 17.85
C GLN A 31 8.68 4.38 19.06
N ARG A 32 7.65 5.21 18.87
CA ARG A 32 6.94 5.87 19.96
C ARG A 32 6.28 4.83 20.88
N ASP A 33 5.69 3.80 20.29
CA ASP A 33 4.94 2.76 21.00
C ASP A 33 5.85 1.62 21.51
N LEU A 34 7.18 1.79 21.43
CA LEU A 34 8.22 0.87 21.92
C LEU A 34 8.21 -0.52 21.27
N ILE A 35 7.56 -0.68 20.11
CA ILE A 35 7.54 -1.92 19.31
C ILE A 35 8.89 -2.09 18.59
N ILE A 36 9.49 -0.98 18.15
CA ILE A 36 10.80 -0.94 17.51
C ILE A 36 11.72 -0.01 18.32
N PRO A 37 12.99 -0.36 18.56
CA PRO A 37 13.94 0.53 19.22
C PRO A 37 14.07 1.89 18.53
N LYS A 38 14.14 2.95 19.34
CA LYS A 38 14.36 4.32 18.86
C LYS A 38 15.72 4.43 18.15
N GLY A 39 15.79 5.32 17.16
CA GLY A 39 17.04 5.61 16.44
C GLY A 39 17.36 4.67 15.28
N LEU A 40 16.66 3.53 15.16
CA LEU A 40 16.75 2.69 13.97
C LEU A 40 16.09 3.37 12.76
N LYS A 41 16.69 3.21 11.58
CA LYS A 41 16.11 3.57 10.28
C LYS A 41 15.58 2.34 9.58
N LEU A 42 14.78 2.54 8.53
CA LEU A 42 14.21 1.45 7.72
C LEU A 42 15.28 0.47 7.20
N GLU A 43 16.41 0.98 6.73
CA GLU A 43 17.56 0.19 6.25
C GLU A 43 18.23 -0.67 7.34
N ASN A 44 17.98 -0.38 8.62
CA ASN A 44 18.53 -1.15 9.74
C ASN A 44 17.60 -2.28 10.19
N LEU A 45 16.36 -2.35 9.68
CA LEU A 45 15.37 -3.31 10.14
C LEU A 45 15.47 -4.61 9.34
N PRO A 46 15.43 -5.80 9.99
CA PRO A 46 15.33 -7.05 9.28
C PRO A 46 13.98 -7.16 8.54
N HIS A 47 13.95 -7.95 7.46
CA HIS A 47 12.75 -8.11 6.61
C HIS A 47 11.47 -8.39 7.41
N ARG A 48 11.55 -9.25 8.44
CA ARG A 48 10.44 -9.59 9.34
C ARG A 48 9.80 -8.39 10.05
N GLN A 49 10.55 -7.32 10.30
CA GLN A 49 10.06 -6.09 10.92
C GLN A 49 9.67 -5.04 9.88
N LEU A 50 10.38 -5.01 8.76
CA LEU A 50 10.15 -4.04 7.69
C LEU A 50 8.88 -4.36 6.89
N MET A 51 8.60 -5.63 6.63
CA MET A 51 7.44 -6.04 5.85
C MET A 51 6.10 -5.62 6.48
N PRO A 52 5.86 -5.80 7.80
CA PRO A 52 4.67 -5.23 8.45
C PRO A 52 4.54 -3.70 8.34
N ILE A 53 5.66 -2.96 8.29
CA ILE A 53 5.64 -1.50 8.06
C ILE A 53 5.20 -1.21 6.63
N VAL A 54 5.73 -1.96 5.66
CA VAL A 54 5.34 -1.84 4.25
C VAL A 54 3.84 -2.13 4.07
N GLU A 55 3.32 -3.20 4.67
CA GLU A 55 1.89 -3.57 4.55
C GLU A 55 0.98 -2.49 5.16
N ALA A 56 1.31 -1.98 6.34
CA ALA A 56 0.57 -0.87 6.96
C ALA A 56 0.62 0.39 6.09
N SER A 57 1.79 0.72 5.53
CA SER A 57 1.97 1.89 4.68
C SER A 57 1.20 1.80 3.35
N ILE A 58 1.14 0.59 2.75
CA ILE A 58 0.31 0.32 1.57
C ILE A 58 -1.16 0.51 1.93
N PHE A 59 -1.60 -0.09 3.04
CA PHE A 59 -2.99 0.01 3.50
C PHE A 59 -3.40 1.48 3.67
N ASP A 60 -2.61 2.26 4.42
CA ASP A 60 -2.88 3.69 4.65
C ASP A 60 -2.90 4.49 3.35
N THR A 61 -1.95 4.24 2.46
CA THR A 61 -1.87 4.94 1.17
C THR A 61 -3.10 4.66 0.31
N VAL A 62 -3.49 3.40 0.20
CA VAL A 62 -4.65 2.99 -0.61
C VAL A 62 -5.94 3.47 0.00
N PHE A 63 -6.06 3.46 1.33
CA PHE A 63 -7.25 3.94 2.03
C PHE A 63 -7.51 5.44 1.81
N LEU A 64 -6.45 6.22 1.55
CA LEU A 64 -6.55 7.66 1.26
C LEU A 64 -6.83 7.99 -0.21
N LEU A 65 -6.86 7.00 -1.10
CA LEU A 65 -7.20 7.23 -2.50
C LEU A 65 -8.71 7.46 -2.69
N PRO A 66 -9.12 8.17 -3.75
CA PRO A 66 -10.51 8.22 -4.17
C PRO A 66 -11.09 6.79 -4.29
N PRO A 67 -12.26 6.50 -3.69
CA PRO A 67 -12.84 5.15 -3.69
C PRO A 67 -12.98 4.53 -5.07
N GLU A 68 -13.24 5.35 -6.09
CA GLU A 68 -13.38 4.90 -7.48
C GLU A 68 -12.08 4.30 -8.04
N LEU A 69 -10.91 4.79 -7.59
CA LEU A 69 -9.61 4.26 -8.01
C LEU A 69 -9.28 2.92 -7.33
N VAL A 70 -9.90 2.64 -6.19
CA VAL A 70 -9.68 1.43 -5.40
C VAL A 70 -10.64 0.31 -5.81
N ILE A 71 -11.91 0.65 -6.07
CA ILE A 71 -12.98 -0.34 -6.32
C ILE A 71 -13.10 -0.73 -7.80
N ARG A 72 -12.79 0.18 -8.72
CA ARG A 72 -12.85 -0.11 -10.15
C ARG A 72 -11.59 -0.86 -10.61
N GLU A 73 -11.68 -1.43 -11.79
CA GLU A 73 -10.52 -2.03 -12.45
C GLU A 73 -9.51 -0.94 -12.82
N THR A 74 -8.35 -0.98 -12.18
CA THR A 74 -7.23 -0.05 -12.37
C THR A 74 -5.89 -0.79 -12.39
N ASN A 75 -4.83 -0.10 -12.75
CA ASN A 75 -3.45 -0.60 -12.67
C ASN A 75 -2.84 -0.49 -11.23
N LEU A 76 -3.64 -0.17 -10.19
CA LEU A 76 -3.17 0.08 -8.82
C LEU A 76 -2.35 -1.09 -8.24
N ILE A 77 -2.82 -2.33 -8.42
CA ILE A 77 -2.11 -3.53 -7.94
C ILE A 77 -0.72 -3.63 -8.57
N ASN A 78 -0.61 -3.33 -9.87
CA ASN A 78 0.66 -3.38 -10.59
C ASN A 78 1.62 -2.28 -10.13
N ILE A 79 1.10 -1.07 -9.92
CA ILE A 79 1.88 0.06 -9.37
C ILE A 79 2.45 -0.34 -8.01
N ILE A 80 1.61 -0.75 -7.06
CA ILE A 80 2.05 -1.09 -5.70
C ILE A 80 3.03 -2.25 -5.73
N THR A 81 2.77 -3.29 -6.52
CA THR A 81 3.69 -4.44 -6.65
C THR A 81 5.06 -3.99 -7.18
N GLY A 82 5.09 -3.16 -8.22
CA GLY A 82 6.32 -2.58 -8.77
C GLY A 82 7.06 -1.70 -7.76
N THR A 83 6.33 -0.87 -7.02
CA THR A 83 6.86 0.00 -5.98
C THR A 83 7.49 -0.80 -4.83
N VAL A 84 6.81 -1.84 -4.33
CA VAL A 84 7.37 -2.69 -3.27
C VAL A 84 8.61 -3.43 -3.75
N ARG A 85 8.63 -3.92 -5.00
CA ARG A 85 9.83 -4.52 -5.58
C ARG A 85 11.00 -3.53 -5.67
N ALA A 86 10.72 -2.27 -5.99
CA ALA A 86 11.73 -1.23 -6.05
C ALA A 86 12.37 -0.90 -4.69
N LEU A 87 11.67 -1.17 -3.56
CA LEU A 87 12.23 -1.01 -2.21
C LEU A 87 13.51 -1.83 -2.00
N SER A 88 13.67 -2.96 -2.71
CA SER A 88 14.87 -3.81 -2.57
C SER A 88 16.16 -3.03 -2.77
N ARG A 89 16.13 -1.97 -3.59
CA ARG A 89 17.28 -1.10 -3.88
C ARG A 89 17.53 -0.05 -2.79
N ILE A 90 16.51 0.30 -2.01
CA ILE A 90 16.58 1.34 -0.98
C ILE A 90 17.01 0.75 0.36
N VAL A 91 16.42 -0.40 0.73
CA VAL A 91 16.70 -1.06 2.02
C VAL A 91 17.68 -2.23 1.91
N SER A 92 18.24 -2.45 0.72
CA SER A 92 19.21 -3.52 0.42
C SER A 92 18.75 -4.93 0.84
N GLN A 93 17.46 -5.24 0.64
CA GLN A 93 16.84 -6.52 0.96
C GLN A 93 16.19 -7.13 -0.29
N ASP A 94 16.82 -8.18 -0.82
CA ASP A 94 16.40 -8.81 -2.08
C ASP A 94 15.07 -9.56 -1.97
N GLU A 95 14.61 -9.89 -0.76
CA GLU A 95 13.31 -10.51 -0.49
C GLU A 95 12.17 -9.71 -1.14
N PHE A 96 12.27 -8.38 -1.17
CA PHE A 96 11.27 -7.51 -1.79
C PHE A 96 11.14 -7.70 -3.30
N ARG A 97 12.19 -8.15 -4.01
CA ARG A 97 12.11 -8.42 -5.45
C ARG A 97 11.09 -9.50 -5.79
N SER A 98 10.87 -10.43 -4.87
CA SER A 98 9.92 -11.54 -5.02
C SER A 98 8.47 -11.18 -4.67
N PHE A 99 8.21 -9.94 -4.24
CA PHE A 99 6.87 -9.51 -3.84
C PHE A 99 5.86 -9.69 -4.99
N SER A 100 4.68 -10.26 -4.70
CA SER A 100 3.72 -10.69 -5.72
C SER A 100 2.48 -9.81 -5.74
N SER A 101 1.85 -9.71 -6.92
CA SER A 101 0.55 -9.04 -7.09
C SER A 101 -0.56 -9.68 -6.27
N GLN A 102 -0.49 -11.00 -6.04
CA GLN A 102 -1.42 -11.70 -5.16
C GLN A 102 -1.31 -11.19 -3.72
N ARG A 103 -0.09 -10.92 -3.23
CA ARG A 103 0.12 -10.35 -1.90
C ARG A 103 -0.42 -8.93 -1.81
N THR A 104 -0.14 -8.09 -2.82
CA THR A 104 -0.76 -6.76 -2.96
C THR A 104 -2.29 -6.84 -2.89
N SER A 105 -2.90 -7.76 -3.62
CA SER A 105 -4.35 -7.96 -3.65
C SER A 105 -4.89 -8.31 -2.26
N ARG A 106 -4.22 -9.21 -1.51
CA ARG A 106 -4.63 -9.56 -0.15
C ARG A 106 -4.59 -8.39 0.83
N ILE A 107 -3.62 -7.48 0.68
CA ILE A 107 -3.51 -6.27 1.52
C ILE A 107 -4.65 -5.28 1.22
N ILE A 108 -5.01 -5.15 -0.06
CA ILE A 108 -5.98 -4.14 -0.53
C ILE A 108 -7.43 -4.63 -0.42
N GLN A 109 -7.67 -5.95 -0.50
CA GLN A 109 -9.03 -6.51 -0.54
C GLN A 109 -9.92 -6.08 0.64
N PRO A 110 -9.44 -5.98 1.89
CA PRO A 110 -10.26 -5.48 2.99
C PRO A 110 -10.77 -4.05 2.75
N ILE A 111 -9.95 -3.18 2.12
CA ILE A 111 -10.33 -1.80 1.78
C ILE A 111 -11.39 -1.81 0.69
N VAL A 112 -11.20 -2.62 -0.36
CA VAL A 112 -12.17 -2.77 -1.46
C VAL A 112 -13.52 -3.21 -0.91
N ASN A 113 -13.55 -4.26 -0.09
CA ASN A 113 -14.77 -4.77 0.52
C ASN A 113 -15.45 -3.71 1.38
N HIS A 114 -14.68 -3.00 2.22
CA HIS A 114 -15.21 -1.94 3.06
C HIS A 114 -15.86 -0.82 2.25
N LEU A 115 -15.17 -0.33 1.21
CA LEU A 115 -15.69 0.77 0.38
C LEU A 115 -16.89 0.35 -0.46
N GLN A 116 -16.91 -0.89 -0.98
CA GLN A 116 -18.06 -1.43 -1.72
C GLN A 116 -19.33 -1.46 -0.85
N ILE A 117 -19.23 -1.98 0.38
CA ILE A 117 -20.34 -2.01 1.35
C ILE A 117 -20.87 -0.59 1.63
N GLN A 118 -19.97 0.40 1.78
CA GLN A 118 -20.38 1.79 2.02
C GLN A 118 -21.14 2.40 0.84
N ILE A 119 -20.74 2.08 -0.40
CA ILE A 119 -21.45 2.55 -1.60
C ILE A 119 -22.82 1.90 -1.71
N GLU A 120 -22.90 0.58 -1.50
CA GLU A 120 -24.17 -0.16 -1.52
C GLU A 120 -25.14 0.38 -0.48
N ASN A 121 -24.71 0.54 0.77
CA ASN A 121 -25.55 1.05 1.87
C ASN A 121 -26.04 2.49 1.64
N LYS A 122 -25.23 3.37 1.04
CA LYS A 122 -25.69 4.71 0.65
C LYS A 122 -26.82 4.63 -0.37
N ASN A 123 -26.72 3.73 -1.36
CA ASN A 123 -27.77 3.57 -2.37
C ASN A 123 -29.08 3.02 -1.78
N PHE A 124 -29.03 2.26 -0.69
CA PHE A 124 -30.23 1.78 0.02
C PHE A 124 -30.94 2.85 0.85
N GLN A 125 -30.28 3.95 1.23
CA GLN A 125 -30.91 5.04 2.00
C GLN A 125 -31.65 6.07 1.14
N PHE A 126 -31.46 6.03 -0.19
CA PHE A 126 -32.08 6.96 -1.15
C PHE A 126 -33.18 6.30 -2.02
N ASN A 127 -33.59 5.08 -1.69
CA ASN A 127 -34.77 4.38 -2.26
C ASN A 127 -35.82 4.17 -1.17
#